data_AF-A0A2W5C149-F1
#
_entry.id   AF-A0A2W5C149-F1
#
_cell.length_a   1.000
_cell.length_b   1.000
_cell.length_c   1.000
_cell.angle_alpha   90.00
_cell.angle_beta   90.00
_cell.angle_gamma   90.00
#
_symmetry.space_group_name_H-M   'P 1'
#
loop_
_entity.id
_entity.type
_entity.pdbx_description
1 polymer ?
#
loop_
_entity_poly.entity_id
_entity_poly.type
_entity_poly.pdbx_seq_one_letter_code
_entity_poly.pdbx_strand_id
1 'polypeptide(L)'
;MREIMLRFLLLMFLAFPAYAGDLIALEKTVIERAESDPETAPDYFMSMIQRKPAPGSEEQAVYLYGVGLSYERLGDMVNAVDYYRGAELFGNESARKALARLNRPPFKRP
;
A
#
# COMPACT_ATOMS: atom_id res chain seq x y z
N MET A 1 5.52 -29.74 32.76
CA MET A 1 5.52 -29.90 31.28
C MET A 1 4.26 -29.36 30.59
N ARG A 2 3.04 -29.63 31.08
CA ARG A 2 1.78 -29.09 30.49
C ARG A 2 1.71 -27.55 30.43
N GLU A 3 2.25 -26.83 31.41
CA GLU A 3 2.20 -25.35 31.42
C GLU A 3 3.14 -24.67 30.42
N ILE A 4 4.30 -25.28 30.12
CA ILE A 4 5.23 -24.75 29.11
C ILE A 4 4.60 -24.91 27.72
N MET A 5 3.95 -26.04 27.46
CA MET A 5 3.23 -26.27 26.21
C MET A 5 2.04 -25.32 26.04
N LEU A 6 1.30 -25.01 27.12
CA LEU A 6 0.21 -24.02 27.10
C LEU A 6 0.72 -22.59 26.85
N ARG A 7 1.86 -22.19 27.44
CA ARG A 7 2.48 -20.88 27.20
C ARG A 7 2.98 -20.75 25.75
N PHE A 8 3.53 -21.81 25.19
CA PHE A 8 3.91 -21.86 23.77
C PHE A 8 2.68 -21.81 22.84
N LEU A 9 1.59 -22.49 23.19
CA LEU A 9 0.34 -22.45 22.44
C LEU A 9 -0.34 -21.07 22.50
N LEU A 10 -0.25 -20.38 23.65
CA LEU A 10 -0.77 -19.03 23.86
C LEU A 10 0.05 -17.97 23.08
N LEU A 11 1.37 -18.16 22.97
CA LEU A 11 2.25 -17.33 22.14
C LEU A 11 1.99 -17.52 20.64
N MET A 12 1.61 -18.73 20.22
CA MET A 12 1.18 -18.99 18.83
C MET A 12 -0.14 -18.28 18.48
N PHE A 13 -1.04 -18.09 19.46
CA PHE A 13 -2.30 -17.35 19.28
C PHE A 13 -2.14 -15.82 19.36
N LEU A 14 -1.00 -15.30 19.84
CA LEU A 14 -0.61 -13.89 19.75
C LEU A 14 0.04 -13.52 18.40
N ALA A 15 0.01 -14.44 17.43
CA ALA A 15 0.34 -14.18 16.04
C ALA A 15 -0.92 -14.09 15.14
N PHE A 16 -2.08 -13.77 15.73
CA PHE A 16 -3.25 -13.33 14.98
C PHE A 16 -3.02 -11.89 14.46
N PRO A 17 -3.31 -11.61 13.19
CA PRO A 17 -2.74 -10.47 12.48
C PRO A 17 -3.41 -9.17 12.94
N ALA A 18 -2.69 -8.37 13.72
CA ALA A 18 -3.00 -6.97 13.95
C ALA A 18 -2.68 -6.08 12.71
N TYR A 19 -2.62 -6.66 11.50
CA TYR A 19 -2.14 -5.99 10.29
C TYR A 19 -3.21 -5.16 9.56
N ALA A 20 -4.48 -5.55 9.62
CA ALA A 20 -5.53 -4.87 8.84
C ALA A 20 -5.88 -3.46 9.36
N GLY A 21 -5.80 -3.24 10.69
CA GLY A 21 -6.00 -1.92 11.28
C GLY A 21 -4.88 -0.94 10.95
N ASP A 22 -3.66 -1.44 10.75
CA ASP A 22 -2.49 -0.64 10.39
C ASP A 22 -2.58 -0.15 8.93
N LEU A 23 -3.06 -0.99 8.01
CA LEU A 23 -3.14 -0.65 6.59
C LEU A 23 -4.12 0.49 6.27
N ILE A 24 -5.30 0.52 6.91
CA ILE A 24 -6.26 1.62 6.72
C ILE A 24 -5.69 2.94 7.25
N ALA A 25 -5.05 2.90 8.42
CA ALA A 25 -4.39 4.06 8.99
C ALA A 25 -3.23 4.55 8.11
N LEU A 26 -2.41 3.61 7.62
CA LEU A 26 -1.34 3.89 6.69
C LEU A 26 -1.84 4.53 5.40
N GLU A 27 -2.90 3.98 4.80
CA GLU A 27 -3.48 4.51 3.56
C GLU A 27 -4.01 5.93 3.76
N LYS A 28 -4.66 6.20 4.90
CA LYS A 28 -5.07 7.57 5.26
C LYS A 28 -3.86 8.51 5.33
N THR A 29 -2.79 8.14 6.03
CA THR A 29 -1.56 8.96 6.13
C THR A 29 -0.91 9.18 4.77
N VAL A 30 -0.89 8.15 3.92
CA VAL A 30 -0.37 8.23 2.55
C VAL A 30 -1.18 9.21 1.72
N ILE A 31 -2.52 9.14 1.78
CA ILE A 31 -3.40 10.09 1.08
C ILE A 31 -3.16 11.51 1.59
N GLU A 32 -3.19 11.74 2.90
CA GLU A 32 -2.97 13.07 3.48
C GLU A 32 -1.64 13.68 3.01
N ARG A 33 -0.56 12.89 2.99
CA ARG A 33 0.75 13.36 2.53
C ARG A 33 0.79 13.61 1.03
N ALA A 34 0.23 12.72 0.20
CA ALA A 34 0.17 12.90 -1.24
C ALA A 34 -0.65 14.12 -1.65
N GLU A 35 -1.71 14.45 -0.92
CA GLU A 35 -2.56 15.62 -1.16
C GLU A 35 -1.91 16.93 -0.69
N SER A 36 -1.21 16.91 0.44
CA SER A 36 -0.61 18.11 1.04
C SER A 36 0.73 18.51 0.41
N ASP A 37 1.54 17.54 0.00
CA ASP A 37 2.86 17.77 -0.58
C ASP A 37 3.17 16.73 -1.67
N PRO A 38 2.50 16.83 -2.84
CA PRO A 38 2.65 15.88 -3.92
C PRO A 38 4.05 15.90 -4.56
N GLU A 39 4.82 16.97 -4.40
CA GLU A 39 6.17 17.09 -4.97
C GLU A 39 7.18 16.21 -4.21
N THR A 40 7.12 16.14 -2.88
CA THR A 40 8.09 15.35 -2.08
C THR A 40 7.56 13.99 -1.61
N ALA A 41 6.25 13.77 -1.69
CA ALA A 41 5.63 12.52 -1.26
C ALA A 41 6.15 11.26 -1.99
N PRO A 42 6.39 11.26 -3.32
CA PRO A 42 6.94 10.10 -4.04
C PRO A 42 8.26 9.60 -3.45
N ASP A 43 9.22 10.50 -3.21
CA ASP A 43 10.52 10.16 -2.66
C ASP A 43 10.40 9.58 -1.26
N TYR A 44 9.51 10.16 -0.44
CA TYR A 44 9.21 9.63 0.88
C TYR A 44 8.66 8.20 0.81
N PHE A 45 7.64 7.93 0.01
CA PHE A 45 7.04 6.60 -0.13
C PHE A 45 8.00 5.58 -0.71
N MET A 46 8.79 5.96 -1.72
CA MET A 46 9.83 5.09 -2.29
C MET A 46 10.92 4.77 -1.25
N SER A 47 11.29 5.72 -0.39
CA SER A 47 12.21 5.45 0.71
C SER A 47 11.65 4.46 1.74
N MET A 48 10.33 4.47 1.98
CA MET A 48 9.68 3.51 2.89
C MET A 48 9.75 2.08 2.32
N ILE A 49 9.48 1.93 1.02
CA ILE A 49 9.59 0.65 0.30
C ILE A 49 11.04 0.13 0.37
N GLN A 50 12.04 1.00 0.20
CA GLN A 50 13.45 0.61 0.24
C GLN A 50 13.92 0.21 1.65
N ARG A 51 13.45 0.91 2.70
CA ARG A 51 13.85 0.63 4.09
C ARG A 51 13.20 -0.62 4.66
N LYS A 52 11.99 -0.94 4.22
CA LYS A 52 11.24 -2.13 4.63
C LYS A 52 10.86 -2.95 3.39
N PRO A 53 11.84 -3.59 2.73
CA PRO A 53 11.58 -4.33 1.51
C PRO A 53 10.76 -5.58 1.83
N ALA A 54 9.48 -5.53 1.49
CA ALA A 54 8.56 -6.66 1.48
C ALA A 54 7.86 -6.72 0.11
N PRO A 55 8.53 -7.25 -0.93
CA PRO A 55 8.02 -7.24 -2.29
C PRO A 55 6.65 -7.91 -2.40
N GLY A 56 5.69 -7.22 -3.00
CA GLY A 56 4.31 -7.68 -3.20
C GLY A 56 3.41 -7.58 -1.96
N SER A 57 3.85 -6.91 -0.89
CA SER A 57 3.04 -6.73 0.32
C SER A 57 1.92 -5.70 0.13
N GLU A 58 0.88 -5.79 0.95
CA GLU A 58 -0.20 -4.80 1.01
C GLU A 58 0.32 -3.42 1.42
N GLU A 59 1.32 -3.35 2.30
CA GLU A 59 2.01 -2.10 2.68
C GLU A 59 2.71 -1.46 1.47
N GLN A 60 3.43 -2.26 0.68
CA GLN A 60 4.05 -1.78 -0.56
C GLN A 60 2.97 -1.27 -1.53
N ALA A 61 1.85 -1.99 -1.64
CA ALA A 61 0.73 -1.59 -2.50
C ALA A 61 0.17 -0.22 -2.08
N VAL A 62 0.02 0.04 -0.77
CA VAL A 62 -0.42 1.34 -0.24
C VAL A 62 0.58 2.45 -0.57
N TYR A 63 1.89 2.23 -0.39
CA TYR A 63 2.89 3.22 -0.76
C TYR A 63 2.93 3.50 -2.27
N LEU A 64 2.83 2.48 -3.11
CA LEU A 64 2.75 2.64 -4.57
C LEU A 64 1.49 3.41 -4.99
N TYR A 65 0.35 3.16 -4.33
CA TYR A 65 -0.85 3.96 -4.52
C TYR A 65 -0.61 5.44 -4.19
N GLY A 66 0.08 5.71 -3.08
CA GLY A 66 0.52 7.05 -2.71
C GLY A 66 1.36 7.75 -3.78
N VAL A 67 2.33 7.05 -4.35
CA VAL A 67 3.17 7.58 -5.44
C VAL A 67 2.29 7.92 -6.66
N GLY A 68 1.38 7.01 -7.04
CA GLY A 68 0.45 7.26 -8.14
C GLY A 68 -0.45 8.48 -7.91
N LEU A 69 -0.97 8.63 -6.69
CA LEU A 69 -1.78 9.77 -6.29
C LEU A 69 -1.00 11.09 -6.35
N SER A 70 0.24 11.10 -5.87
CA SER A 70 1.11 12.28 -5.98
C SER A 70 1.33 12.70 -7.43
N TYR A 71 1.66 11.78 -8.33
CA TYR A 71 1.81 12.09 -9.75
C TYR A 71 0.50 12.58 -10.38
N GLU A 72 -0.65 12.02 -9.99
CA GLU A 72 -1.93 12.49 -10.46
C GLU A 72 -2.18 13.96 -10.04
N ARG A 73 -1.83 14.31 -8.80
CA ARG A 73 -1.94 15.69 -8.28
C ARG A 73 -1.00 16.66 -8.97
N LEU A 74 0.16 16.19 -9.44
CA LEU A 74 1.09 16.97 -10.28
C LEU A 74 0.66 17.05 -11.75
N GLY A 75 -0.40 16.34 -12.15
CA GLY A 75 -0.87 16.29 -13.55
C GLY A 75 -0.11 15.28 -14.43
N ASP A 76 0.84 14.53 -13.87
CA ASP A 76 1.59 13.49 -14.59
C ASP A 76 0.81 12.17 -14.63
N MET A 77 -0.14 12.13 -15.56
CA MET A 77 -1.05 11.00 -15.70
C MET A 77 -0.37 9.71 -16.18
N VAL A 78 0.79 9.82 -16.85
CA VAL A 78 1.53 8.64 -17.33
C VAL A 78 2.10 7.90 -16.12
N ASN A 79 2.86 8.61 -15.28
CA ASN A 79 3.42 8.01 -14.07
C ASN A 79 2.33 7.61 -13.08
N ALA A 80 1.27 8.41 -12.91
CA ALA A 80 0.15 8.07 -12.03
C ALA A 80 -0.45 6.69 -12.37
N VAL A 81 -0.74 6.45 -13.66
CA VAL A 81 -1.32 5.17 -14.11
C VAL A 81 -0.35 4.01 -13.90
N ASP A 82 0.94 4.19 -14.14
CA ASP A 82 1.92 3.12 -13.96
C ASP A 82 2.05 2.70 -12.49
N TYR A 83 2.09 3.66 -11.56
CA TYR A 83 2.13 3.37 -10.12
C TYR A 83 0.81 2.80 -9.60
N TYR A 84 -0.34 3.29 -10.09
CA TYR A 84 -1.63 2.68 -9.75
C TYR A 84 -1.74 1.23 -10.23
N ARG A 85 -1.19 0.90 -11.40
CA ARG A 85 -1.15 -0.50 -11.88
C ARG A 85 -0.26 -1.37 -10.99
N GLY A 86 0.89 -0.85 -10.57
CA GLY A 86 1.75 -1.54 -9.60
C GLY A 86 1.04 -1.81 -8.27
N ALA A 87 0.32 -0.82 -7.76
CA ALA A 87 -0.47 -0.95 -6.53
C ALA A 87 -1.65 -1.93 -6.69
N GLU A 88 -2.38 -1.87 -7.80
CA GLU A 88 -3.49 -2.79 -8.11
C GLU A 88 -2.99 -4.24 -8.24
N LEU A 89 -1.83 -4.45 -8.87
CA LEU A 89 -1.22 -5.77 -9.02
C LEU A 89 -1.04 -6.47 -7.65
N PHE A 90 -0.67 -5.68 -6.63
CA PHE A 90 -0.49 -6.13 -5.25
C PHE A 90 -1.75 -5.99 -4.38
N GLY A 91 -2.91 -5.73 -4.99
CA GLY A 91 -4.21 -5.82 -4.33
C GLY A 91 -4.74 -4.53 -3.71
N ASN A 92 -4.12 -3.36 -3.93
CA ASN A 92 -4.66 -2.11 -3.40
C ASN A 92 -5.97 -1.72 -4.10
N GLU A 93 -7.06 -1.65 -3.34
CA GLU A 93 -8.39 -1.37 -3.87
C GLU A 93 -8.57 0.08 -4.32
N SER A 94 -7.94 1.03 -3.62
CA SER A 94 -8.00 2.46 -3.95
C SER A 94 -7.37 2.76 -5.31
N ALA A 95 -6.25 2.10 -5.62
CA ALA A 95 -5.59 2.17 -6.92
C ALA A 95 -6.49 1.63 -8.04
N ARG A 96 -7.18 0.50 -7.83
CA ARG A 96 -8.19 -0.01 -8.78
C ARG A 96 -9.30 1.01 -9.02
N LYS A 97 -9.82 1.64 -7.96
CA LYS A 97 -10.85 2.70 -8.08
C LYS A 97 -10.32 3.92 -8.83
N ALA A 98 -9.07 4.32 -8.58
CA ALA A 98 -8.42 5.42 -9.30
C ALA A 98 -8.27 5.09 -10.79
N LEU A 99 -7.80 3.89 -11.14
CA LEU A 99 -7.72 3.42 -12.53
C LEU A 99 -9.10 3.45 -13.21
N ALA A 100 -10.15 2.96 -12.54
CA ALA A 100 -11.51 3.02 -13.06
C ALA A 100 -11.98 4.46 -13.31
N ARG A 101 -11.70 5.40 -12.37
CA ARG A 101 -11.98 6.84 -12.52
C ARG A 101 -11.24 7.45 -13.72
N LEU A 102 -10.05 6.95 -14.04
CA LEU A 102 -9.24 7.37 -15.18
C LEU A 102 -9.60 6.63 -16.48
N ASN A 103 -10.70 5.88 -16.54
CA ASN A 103 -11.10 5.03 -17.68
C ASN A 103 -10.00 4.04 -18.09
N ARG A 104 -9.21 3.54 -17.12
CA ARG A 104 -8.23 2.48 -17.31
C ARG A 104 -8.85 1.16 -16.86
N PRO A 105 -8.88 0.13 -17.72
CA PRO A 105 -9.43 -1.17 -17.33
C PRO A 105 -8.57 -1.79 -16.23
N PRO A 106 -9.18 -2.57 -15.32
CA PRO A 106 -8.44 -3.25 -14.26
C PRO A 106 -7.42 -4.22 -14.86
N PHE A 107 -6.31 -4.41 -14.16
CA PHE A 107 -5.29 -5.39 -14.52
C PHE A 107 -5.92 -6.79 -14.54
N LYS A 108 -5.92 -7.43 -15.71
CA LYS A 108 -6.27 -8.85 -15.83
C LYS A 108 -5.01 -9.66 -15.60
N ARG A 109 -4.99 -10.49 -14.56
CA ARG A 109 -3.94 -11.50 -14.40
C ARG A 109 -4.02 -12.46 -15.61
N PRO A 110 -2.91 -12.75 -16.30
CA PRO A 110 -2.88 -13.75 -17.36
C PRO A 110 -3.23 -15.14 -16.83
#